data_AF-A0A926A2H3-F1
#
_entry.id   AF-A0A926A2H3-F1
#
_cell.length_a   1.000
_cell.length_b   1.000
_cell.length_c   1.000
_cell.angle_alpha   90.00
_cell.angle_beta   90.00
_cell.angle_gamma   90.00
#
_symmetry.space_group_name_H-M   'P 1'
#
loop_
_entity.id
_entity.type
_entity.pdbx_description
1 polymer ?
#
loop_
_entity_poly.entity_id
_entity_poly.type
_entity_poly.pdbx_seq_one_letter_code
_entity_poly.pdbx_strand_id
1 'polypeptide(L)'
;MGIGRSLILAAAGNKFLNHQASNRAFVKRAVRAFMPGEAPEDALNAAEGLGKQGRGTVFTKLGENLTRLDEAEAVRDHYLKFFDQIKARGIVGHVSVKPTQLGLDLSQAKCAEHLDVLGAKAMSTGSYLWIDMEDSSYVDRTLALYEGLKRKHERSGLAMQAYLRRTPADLQRLLPLKPIVRLVKGAYAEPASVAFPVKADTDAAFFEISVTMLKAAATGDCLPILGTHDTGLIARIVAEARRLNV
;
A
#
# COMPACT_ATOMS: atom_id res chain seq x y z
N MET A 1 -23.70 -7.17 -9.73
CA MET A 1 -22.33 -7.64 -10.06
C MET A 1 -22.40 -8.47 -11.34
N GLY A 2 -21.53 -8.23 -12.33
CA GLY A 2 -21.60 -8.93 -13.62
C GLY A 2 -21.14 -10.39 -13.55
N ILE A 3 -21.85 -11.28 -14.25
CA ILE A 3 -21.64 -12.74 -14.27
C ILE A 3 -20.18 -13.14 -14.56
N GLY A 4 -19.49 -12.39 -15.43
CA GLY A 4 -18.08 -12.63 -15.76
C GLY A 4 -17.11 -12.46 -14.58
N ARG A 5 -17.32 -11.47 -13.69
CA ARG A 5 -16.46 -11.28 -12.51
C ARG A 5 -16.61 -12.43 -11.52
N SER A 6 -17.85 -12.88 -11.30
CA SER A 6 -18.14 -13.98 -10.38
C SER A 6 -17.54 -15.31 -10.87
N LEU A 7 -17.58 -15.58 -12.17
CA LEU A 7 -16.97 -16.77 -12.77
C LEU A 7 -15.44 -16.75 -12.70
N ILE A 8 -14.81 -15.59 -12.95
CA ILE A 8 -13.36 -15.42 -12.81
C ILE A 8 -12.93 -15.62 -11.35
N LEU A 9 -13.67 -15.05 -10.39
CA LEU A 9 -13.39 -15.21 -8.96
C LEU A 9 -13.55 -16.67 -8.51
N ALA A 10 -14.60 -17.35 -8.97
CA ALA A 10 -14.81 -18.77 -8.68
C ALA A 10 -13.69 -19.65 -9.26
N ALA A 11 -13.24 -19.36 -10.48
CA ALA A 11 -12.11 -20.06 -11.10
C ALA A 11 -10.78 -19.80 -10.39
N ALA A 12 -10.53 -18.56 -9.93
CA ALA A 12 -9.34 -18.19 -9.17
C ALA A 12 -9.28 -18.87 -7.78
N GLY A 13 -10.45 -19.09 -7.15
CA GLY A 13 -10.56 -19.82 -5.89
C GLY A 13 -10.35 -21.34 -6.00
N ASN A 14 -10.33 -21.90 -7.22
CA ASN A 14 -10.09 -23.33 -7.43
C ASN A 14 -8.59 -23.59 -7.63
N LYS A 15 -7.94 -24.24 -6.65
CA LYS A 15 -6.49 -24.52 -6.64
C LYS A 15 -6.00 -25.25 -7.88
N PHE A 16 -6.78 -26.20 -8.42
CA PHE A 16 -6.40 -26.96 -9.61
C PHE A 16 -6.44 -26.11 -10.88
N LEU A 17 -7.52 -25.35 -11.08
CA LEU A 17 -7.66 -24.46 -12.24
C LEU A 17 -6.65 -23.33 -12.19
N ASN A 18 -6.41 -22.77 -11.01
CA ASN A 18 -5.41 -21.73 -10.82
C ASN A 18 -4.00 -22.25 -11.11
N HIS A 19 -3.63 -23.43 -10.60
CA HIS A 19 -2.33 -24.05 -10.87
C HIS A 19 -2.12 -24.44 -12.35
N GLN A 20 -3.17 -24.93 -13.03
CA GLN A 20 -3.08 -25.17 -14.47
C GLN A 20 -2.98 -23.87 -15.27
N ALA A 21 -3.74 -22.84 -14.90
CA ALA A 21 -3.75 -21.57 -15.60
C ALA A 21 -2.42 -20.82 -15.44
N SER A 22 -1.87 -20.74 -14.21
CA SER A 22 -0.62 -20.04 -13.92
C SER A 22 0.59 -20.61 -14.67
N ASN A 23 0.53 -21.88 -15.08
CA ASN A 23 1.58 -22.53 -15.85
C ASN A 23 1.48 -22.31 -17.39
N ARG A 24 0.38 -21.77 -17.91
CA ARG A 24 0.20 -21.55 -19.35
C ARG A 24 0.88 -20.26 -19.82
N ALA A 25 1.60 -20.34 -20.93
CA ALA A 25 2.37 -19.23 -21.48
C ALA A 25 1.54 -17.96 -21.77
N PHE A 26 0.29 -18.11 -22.23
CA PHE A 26 -0.59 -16.96 -22.48
C PHE A 26 -1.02 -16.27 -21.17
N VAL A 27 -1.25 -17.03 -20.09
CA VAL A 27 -1.59 -16.49 -18.77
C VAL A 27 -0.38 -15.80 -18.17
N LYS A 28 0.80 -16.43 -18.20
CA LYS A 28 2.06 -15.80 -17.78
C LYS A 28 2.31 -14.49 -18.54
N ARG A 29 2.07 -14.46 -19.86
CA ARG A 29 2.20 -13.24 -20.67
C ARG A 29 1.19 -12.16 -20.30
N ALA A 30 -0.07 -12.53 -20.02
CA ALA A 30 -1.09 -11.59 -19.59
C ALA A 30 -0.82 -11.02 -18.19
N VAL A 31 -0.32 -11.87 -17.28
CA VAL A 31 0.02 -11.50 -15.90
C VAL A 31 1.30 -10.69 -15.82
N ARG A 32 2.25 -10.87 -16.75
CA ARG A 32 3.54 -10.14 -16.76
C ARG A 32 3.40 -8.61 -16.82
N ALA A 33 2.29 -8.12 -17.37
CA ALA A 33 1.96 -6.70 -17.37
C ALA A 33 1.64 -6.15 -15.96
N PHE A 34 1.27 -7.02 -15.02
CA PHE A 34 0.86 -6.67 -13.65
C PHE A 34 1.80 -7.21 -12.57
N MET A 35 2.44 -8.35 -12.82
CA MET A 35 3.40 -9.00 -11.92
C MET A 35 4.62 -9.42 -12.74
N PRO A 36 5.78 -8.77 -12.56
CA PRO A 36 6.95 -8.96 -13.43
C PRO A 36 7.52 -10.39 -13.39
N GLY A 37 7.25 -11.10 -12.29
CA GLY A 37 7.55 -12.51 -12.07
C GLY A 37 7.27 -12.90 -10.62
N GLU A 38 7.65 -14.11 -10.23
CA GLU A 38 7.43 -14.65 -8.88
C GLU A 38 8.67 -14.54 -8.00
N ALA A 39 9.85 -14.31 -8.59
CA ALA A 39 11.09 -14.14 -7.85
C ALA A 39 11.34 -12.66 -7.47
N PRO A 40 12.00 -12.40 -6.33
CA PRO A 40 12.42 -11.05 -5.95
C PRO A 40 13.23 -10.34 -7.05
N GLU A 41 14.08 -11.10 -7.74
CA GLU A 41 14.93 -10.61 -8.83
C GLU A 41 14.11 -10.10 -10.01
N ASP A 42 12.96 -10.71 -10.32
CA ASP A 42 12.08 -10.27 -11.39
C ASP A 42 11.53 -8.86 -11.09
N ALA A 43 11.14 -8.63 -9.83
CA ALA A 43 10.66 -7.34 -9.37
C ALA A 43 11.77 -6.28 -9.43
N LEU A 44 12.98 -6.61 -8.97
CA LEU A 44 14.13 -5.68 -8.98
C LEU A 44 14.53 -5.32 -10.43
N ASN A 45 14.59 -6.29 -11.33
CA ASN A 45 14.93 -6.06 -12.74
C ASN A 45 13.88 -5.17 -13.44
N ALA A 46 12.59 -5.38 -13.13
CA ALA A 46 11.52 -4.54 -13.65
C ALA A 46 11.64 -3.10 -13.12
N ALA A 47 11.97 -2.93 -11.84
CA ALA A 47 12.14 -1.63 -11.21
C ALA A 47 13.33 -0.84 -11.78
N GLU A 48 14.45 -1.49 -12.11
CA GLU A 48 15.56 -0.85 -12.83
C GLU A 48 15.12 -0.32 -14.20
N GLY A 49 14.28 -1.09 -14.91
CA GLY A 49 13.67 -0.67 -16.17
C GLY A 49 12.78 0.57 -16.02
N LEU A 50 11.96 0.62 -14.98
CA LEU A 50 11.12 1.78 -14.65
C LEU A 50 11.95 2.99 -14.20
N GLY A 51 13.03 2.76 -13.44
CA GLY A 51 13.95 3.80 -12.99
C GLY A 51 14.62 4.53 -14.15
N LYS A 52 14.97 3.82 -15.23
CA LYS A 52 15.49 4.42 -16.48
C LYS A 52 14.48 5.37 -17.16
N GLN A 53 13.20 5.25 -16.83
CA GLN A 53 12.12 6.13 -17.31
C GLN A 53 11.77 7.24 -16.31
N GLY A 54 12.57 7.42 -15.25
CA GLY A 54 12.32 8.42 -14.20
C GLY A 54 11.19 8.06 -13.24
N ARG A 55 10.80 6.78 -13.15
CA ARG A 55 9.71 6.32 -12.26
C ARG A 55 10.27 5.59 -11.05
N GLY A 56 9.89 6.03 -9.85
CA GLY A 56 10.13 5.29 -8.61
C GLY A 56 9.24 4.04 -8.52
N THR A 57 9.63 3.09 -7.67
CA THR A 57 8.90 1.82 -7.50
C THR A 57 8.52 1.57 -6.05
N VAL A 58 7.34 0.99 -5.82
CA VAL A 58 6.97 0.42 -4.53
C VAL A 58 6.79 -1.08 -4.70
N PHE A 59 7.44 -1.87 -3.86
CA PHE A 59 7.42 -3.31 -3.88
C PHE A 59 6.53 -3.86 -2.78
N THR A 60 5.71 -4.84 -3.11
CA THR A 60 4.89 -5.57 -2.14
C THR A 60 5.08 -7.06 -2.38
N LYS A 61 5.29 -7.83 -1.32
CA LYS A 61 5.29 -9.29 -1.38
C LYS A 61 3.85 -9.78 -1.36
N LEU A 62 3.51 -10.64 -2.31
CA LEU A 62 2.22 -11.33 -2.29
C LEU A 62 2.28 -12.55 -1.35
N GLY A 63 1.17 -12.85 -0.70
CA GLY A 63 1.08 -13.93 0.28
C GLY A 63 -0.29 -14.01 0.94
N GLU A 64 -0.58 -15.18 1.51
CA GLU A 64 -1.83 -15.49 2.20
C GLU A 64 -1.76 -15.15 3.71
N ASN A 65 -2.87 -15.31 4.41
CA ASN A 65 -2.95 -15.12 5.85
C ASN A 65 -2.05 -16.13 6.58
N LEU A 66 -1.33 -15.64 7.58
CA LEU A 66 -0.39 -16.46 8.34
C LEU A 66 -1.09 -17.24 9.44
N THR A 67 -0.61 -18.46 9.70
CA THR A 67 -1.13 -19.30 10.80
C THR A 67 -0.15 -19.45 11.96
N ARG A 68 1.12 -19.07 11.76
CA ARG A 68 2.19 -19.20 12.75
C ARG A 68 3.11 -17.98 12.74
N LEU A 69 3.68 -17.64 13.90
CA LEU A 69 4.52 -16.45 14.06
C LEU A 69 5.88 -16.56 13.36
N ASP A 70 6.43 -17.76 13.21
CA ASP A 70 7.67 -18.00 12.46
C ASP A 70 7.53 -17.65 10.97
N GLU A 71 6.33 -17.78 10.40
CA GLU A 71 6.02 -17.31 9.04
C GLU A 71 6.12 -15.78 8.94
N ALA A 72 5.70 -15.04 9.98
CA ALA A 72 5.81 -13.58 10.02
C ALA A 72 7.28 -13.13 10.13
N GLU A 73 8.10 -13.87 10.89
CA GLU A 73 9.55 -13.64 10.97
C GLU A 73 10.22 -13.88 9.61
N ALA A 74 9.82 -14.92 8.87
CA ALA A 74 10.32 -15.16 7.53
C ALA A 74 9.94 -14.03 6.55
N VAL A 75 8.74 -13.47 6.65
CA VAL A 75 8.32 -12.30 5.86
C VAL A 75 9.15 -11.07 6.22
N ARG A 76 9.38 -10.80 7.52
CA ARG A 76 10.28 -9.72 7.97
C ARG A 76 11.68 -9.89 7.38
N ASP A 77 12.27 -11.07 7.51
CA ASP A 77 13.65 -11.34 7.07
C ASP A 77 13.80 -11.26 5.55
N HIS A 78 12.75 -11.63 4.82
CA HIS A 78 12.67 -11.40 3.38
C HIS A 78 12.78 -9.90 3.07
N TYR A 79 11.98 -9.05 3.71
CA TYR A 79 12.03 -7.61 3.45
C TYR A 79 13.35 -6.97 3.89
N LEU A 80 13.97 -7.44 4.97
CA LEU A 80 15.30 -6.97 5.38
C LEU A 80 16.34 -7.19 4.29
N LYS A 81 16.39 -8.40 3.71
CA LYS A 81 17.27 -8.72 2.57
C LYS A 81 16.90 -7.90 1.33
N PHE A 82 15.60 -7.71 1.10
CA PHE A 82 15.11 -6.98 -0.06
C PHE A 82 15.49 -5.49 -0.03
N PHE A 83 15.47 -4.85 1.15
CA PHE A 83 16.00 -3.50 1.31
C PHE A 83 17.49 -3.39 0.92
N ASP A 84 18.31 -4.38 1.29
CA ASP A 84 19.72 -4.42 0.90
C ASP A 84 19.90 -4.58 -0.61
N GLN A 85 19.08 -5.42 -1.24
CA GLN A 85 19.11 -5.60 -2.69
C GLN A 85 18.69 -4.33 -3.45
N ILE A 86 17.64 -3.63 -2.99
CA ILE A 86 17.22 -2.34 -3.55
C ILE A 86 18.38 -1.34 -3.48
N LYS A 87 19.01 -1.20 -2.30
CA LYS A 87 20.13 -0.27 -2.09
C LYS A 87 21.35 -0.62 -2.93
N ALA A 88 21.75 -1.90 -2.98
CA ALA A 88 22.92 -2.35 -3.73
C ALA A 88 22.78 -2.11 -5.24
N ARG A 89 21.55 -2.15 -5.76
CA ARG A 89 21.24 -1.87 -7.17
C ARG A 89 21.01 -0.39 -7.46
N GLY A 90 21.03 0.49 -6.46
CA GLY A 90 20.75 1.91 -6.62
C GLY A 90 19.32 2.22 -7.08
N ILE A 91 18.36 1.34 -6.79
CA ILE A 91 16.97 1.51 -7.20
C ILE A 91 16.30 2.55 -6.30
N VAL A 92 15.63 3.54 -6.90
CA VAL A 92 14.71 4.44 -6.18
C VAL A 92 13.43 3.68 -5.86
N GLY A 93 13.50 2.87 -4.80
CA GLY A 93 12.51 1.86 -4.44
C GLY A 93 12.11 1.90 -2.98
N HIS A 94 10.84 1.62 -2.72
CA HIS A 94 10.25 1.55 -1.38
C HIS A 94 9.52 0.24 -1.17
N VAL A 95 9.36 -0.17 0.08
CA VAL A 95 8.67 -1.41 0.44
C VAL A 95 7.32 -1.10 1.04
N SER A 96 6.32 -1.89 0.68
CA SER A 96 4.98 -1.90 1.26
C SER A 96 4.71 -3.25 1.90
N VAL A 97 4.14 -3.25 3.10
CA VAL A 97 3.84 -4.44 3.88
C VAL A 97 2.40 -4.41 4.35
N LYS A 98 1.78 -5.60 4.40
CA LYS A 98 0.50 -5.81 5.06
C LYS A 98 0.74 -6.24 6.51
N PRO A 99 0.16 -5.56 7.52
CA PRO A 99 0.27 -5.99 8.91
C PRO A 99 -0.09 -7.45 9.16
N THR A 100 -1.11 -8.00 8.49
CA THR A 100 -1.49 -9.43 8.61
C THR A 100 -0.34 -10.38 8.22
N GLN A 101 0.45 -10.03 7.20
CA GLN A 101 1.66 -10.77 6.81
C GLN A 101 2.85 -10.57 7.75
N LEU A 102 2.73 -9.66 8.72
CA LEU A 102 3.67 -9.50 9.83
C LEU A 102 3.07 -10.03 11.15
N GLY A 103 2.02 -10.85 11.05
CA GLY A 103 1.43 -11.55 12.20
C GLY A 103 0.47 -10.70 13.01
N LEU A 104 -0.15 -9.66 12.43
CA LEU A 104 -1.14 -8.84 13.14
C LEU A 104 -2.23 -9.69 13.80
N ASP A 105 -2.79 -10.69 13.11
CA ASP A 105 -3.83 -11.57 13.66
C ASP A 105 -3.36 -12.49 14.78
N LEU A 106 -2.06 -12.78 14.83
CA LEU A 106 -1.47 -13.68 15.80
C LEU A 106 -1.01 -12.91 17.05
N SER A 107 -0.36 -11.76 16.86
CA SER A 107 0.07 -10.88 17.94
C SER A 107 0.39 -9.48 17.41
N GLN A 108 -0.41 -8.49 17.84
CA GLN A 108 -0.15 -7.09 17.51
C GLN A 108 1.20 -6.60 18.05
N ALA A 109 1.62 -7.09 19.22
CA ALA A 109 2.91 -6.75 19.80
C ALA A 109 4.08 -7.24 18.92
N LYS A 110 4.00 -8.50 18.44
CA LYS A 110 5.01 -9.04 17.52
C LYS A 110 5.01 -8.35 16.17
N CYS A 111 3.83 -8.03 15.63
CA CYS A 111 3.73 -7.21 14.42
C CYS A 111 4.40 -5.84 14.61
N ALA A 112 4.25 -5.19 15.77
CA ALA A 112 4.91 -3.93 16.08
C ALA A 112 6.44 -4.07 16.17
N GLU A 113 6.94 -5.14 16.80
CA GLU A 113 8.38 -5.45 16.83
C GLU A 113 8.95 -5.64 15.41
N HIS A 114 8.25 -6.38 14.55
CA HIS A 114 8.67 -6.59 13.16
C HIS A 114 8.68 -5.28 12.37
N LEU A 115 7.64 -4.46 12.51
CA LEU A 115 7.57 -3.15 11.87
C LEU A 115 8.69 -2.22 12.35
N ASP A 116 9.05 -2.24 13.63
CA ASP A 116 10.14 -1.43 14.20
C ASP A 116 11.48 -1.78 13.55
N VAL A 117 11.77 -3.09 13.43
CA VAL A 117 12.98 -3.59 12.76
C VAL A 117 13.01 -3.20 11.27
N LEU A 118 11.89 -3.34 10.56
CA LEU A 118 11.79 -2.93 9.16
C LEU A 118 11.89 -1.41 8.99
N GLY A 119 11.33 -0.62 9.93
CA GLY A 119 11.41 0.84 9.94
C GLY A 119 12.85 1.32 10.07
N ALA A 120 13.60 0.74 11.01
CA ALA A 120 15.03 1.01 11.17
C ALA A 120 15.83 0.64 9.90
N LYS A 121 15.49 -0.48 9.26
CA LYS A 121 16.13 -0.88 8.00
C LYS A 121 15.84 0.11 6.86
N ALA A 122 14.59 0.57 6.73
CA ALA A 122 14.21 1.58 5.74
C ALA A 122 15.00 2.88 5.94
N MET A 123 15.13 3.35 7.19
CA MET A 123 15.96 4.51 7.54
C MET A 123 17.42 4.32 7.08
N SER A 124 18.05 3.20 7.44
CA SER A 124 19.46 2.91 7.10
C SER A 124 19.75 2.73 5.60
N THR A 125 18.72 2.41 4.82
CA THR A 125 18.82 2.22 3.38
C THR A 125 18.32 3.43 2.58
N GLY A 126 17.84 4.49 3.24
CA GLY A 126 17.27 5.67 2.59
C GLY A 126 15.92 5.38 1.91
N SER A 127 15.27 4.27 2.25
CA SER A 127 13.97 3.87 1.72
C SER A 127 12.82 4.32 2.62
N TYR A 128 11.59 4.17 2.16
CA TYR A 128 10.37 4.30 2.97
C TYR A 128 9.80 2.91 3.25
N LEU A 129 9.24 2.73 4.45
CA LEU A 129 8.41 1.59 4.79
C LEU A 129 6.95 2.03 4.77
N TRP A 130 6.17 1.45 3.87
CA TRP A 130 4.74 1.66 3.75
C TRP A 130 3.97 0.58 4.49
N ILE A 131 3.01 0.99 5.32
CA ILE A 131 2.00 0.11 5.90
C ILE A 131 0.75 0.19 5.03
N ASP A 132 0.41 -0.92 4.38
CA ASP A 132 -0.83 -1.03 3.61
C ASP A 132 -2.04 -1.15 4.52
N MET A 133 -3.10 -0.43 4.16
CA MET A 133 -4.39 -0.55 4.81
C MET A 133 -5.14 -1.74 4.23
N GLU A 134 -5.58 -2.60 5.13
CA GLU A 134 -6.37 -3.78 4.81
C GLU A 134 -7.87 -3.43 4.86
N ASP A 135 -8.76 -4.41 5.03
CA ASP A 135 -10.19 -4.11 5.16
C ASP A 135 -10.50 -3.33 6.46
N SER A 136 -11.74 -2.86 6.57
CA SER A 136 -12.19 -1.98 7.64
C SER A 136 -11.99 -2.54 9.05
N SER A 137 -11.94 -3.87 9.21
CA SER A 137 -11.72 -4.52 10.50
C SER A 137 -10.30 -4.30 11.06
N TYR A 138 -9.34 -3.97 10.19
CA TYR A 138 -7.94 -3.75 10.57
C TYR A 138 -7.57 -2.29 10.81
N VAL A 139 -8.45 -1.33 10.49
CA VAL A 139 -8.11 0.10 10.44
C VAL A 139 -7.56 0.58 11.79
N ASP A 140 -8.27 0.32 12.89
CA ASP A 140 -7.85 0.81 14.22
C ASP A 140 -6.50 0.23 14.65
N ARG A 141 -6.28 -1.07 14.44
CA ARG A 141 -5.03 -1.74 14.78
C ARG A 141 -3.87 -1.25 13.90
N THR A 142 -4.14 -1.03 12.62
CA THR A 142 -3.16 -0.51 11.66
C THR A 142 -2.76 0.93 11.98
N LEU A 143 -3.72 1.77 12.34
CA LEU A 143 -3.47 3.14 12.77
C LEU A 143 -2.62 3.19 14.05
N ALA A 144 -2.93 2.36 15.05
CA ALA A 144 -2.15 2.27 16.28
C ALA A 144 -0.69 1.83 16.01
N LEU A 145 -0.48 0.85 15.12
CA LEU A 145 0.85 0.43 14.67
C LEU A 145 1.59 1.56 13.95
N TYR A 146 0.92 2.25 13.02
CA TYR A 146 1.50 3.36 12.28
C TYR A 146 1.96 4.49 13.19
N GLU A 147 1.14 4.91 14.16
CA GLU A 147 1.52 5.98 15.08
C GLU A 147 2.74 5.62 15.93
N GLY A 148 2.79 4.39 16.45
CA GLY A 148 3.94 3.89 17.19
C GLY A 148 5.20 3.90 16.33
N LEU A 149 5.07 3.45 15.08
CA LEU A 149 6.18 3.38 14.13
C LEU A 149 6.66 4.78 13.70
N LYS A 150 5.74 5.67 13.29
CA LYS A 150 6.04 7.01 12.79
C LYS A 150 6.74 7.90 13.82
N ARG A 151 6.42 7.74 15.11
CA ARG A 151 7.11 8.45 16.21
C ARG A 151 8.59 8.04 16.34
N LYS A 152 8.94 6.81 15.93
CA LYS A 152 10.32 6.28 15.99
C LYS A 152 11.07 6.46 14.68
N HIS A 153 10.39 6.26 13.55
CA HIS A 153 10.99 6.24 12.21
C HIS A 153 10.25 7.21 11.29
N GLU A 154 10.90 8.32 10.93
CA GLU A 154 10.26 9.38 10.14
C GLU A 154 9.83 8.92 8.74
N ARG A 155 10.51 7.91 8.18
CA ARG A 155 10.27 7.34 6.83
C ARG A 155 9.22 6.23 6.81
N SER A 156 8.25 6.31 7.71
CA SER A 156 7.09 5.43 7.74
C SER A 156 5.88 6.08 7.06
N GLY A 157 5.35 5.41 6.04
CA GLY A 157 4.16 5.79 5.30
C GLY A 157 2.96 4.91 5.60
N LEU A 158 1.76 5.45 5.43
CA LEU A 158 0.48 4.77 5.66
C LEU A 158 -0.40 4.89 4.43
N ALA A 159 -1.02 3.79 3.99
CA ALA A 159 -2.11 3.88 3.04
C ALA A 159 -3.42 4.26 3.76
N MET A 160 -4.22 5.14 3.17
CA MET A 160 -5.56 5.49 3.65
C MET A 160 -6.57 5.38 2.51
N GLN A 161 -7.81 4.99 2.82
CA GLN A 161 -8.81 4.65 1.82
C GLN A 161 -9.94 5.69 1.81
N ALA A 162 -10.10 6.41 0.70
CA ALA A 162 -11.06 7.50 0.57
C ALA A 162 -12.53 7.04 0.67
N TYR A 163 -12.82 5.79 0.33
CA TYR A 163 -14.19 5.26 0.38
C TYR A 163 -14.74 5.05 1.80
N LEU A 164 -13.90 5.04 2.85
CA LEU A 164 -14.37 4.83 4.22
C LEU A 164 -14.86 6.16 4.80
N ARG A 165 -16.03 6.13 5.42
CA ARG A 165 -16.64 7.32 6.03
C ARG A 165 -15.79 7.92 7.16
N ARG A 166 -14.97 7.09 7.82
CA ARG A 166 -14.08 7.48 8.94
C ARG A 166 -12.79 8.20 8.51
N THR A 167 -12.36 8.03 7.26
CA THR A 167 -11.03 8.49 6.80
C THR A 167 -10.75 9.97 7.03
N PRO A 168 -11.70 10.92 6.84
CA PRO A 168 -11.46 12.32 7.15
C PRO A 168 -11.08 12.56 8.61
N ALA A 169 -11.75 11.90 9.55
CA ALA A 169 -11.46 12.03 10.98
C ALA A 169 -10.13 11.37 11.34
N ASP A 170 -9.83 10.19 10.78
CA ASP A 170 -8.55 9.52 10.98
C ASP A 170 -7.38 10.37 10.46
N LEU A 171 -7.52 11.03 9.29
CA LEU A 171 -6.48 11.91 8.76
C LEU A 171 -6.23 13.09 9.71
N GLN A 172 -7.29 13.78 10.15
CA GLN A 172 -7.16 14.91 11.09
C GLN A 172 -6.44 14.51 12.37
N ARG A 173 -6.76 13.32 12.91
CA ARG A 173 -6.11 12.75 14.09
C ARG A 173 -4.61 12.51 13.89
N LEU A 174 -4.19 12.18 12.67
CA LEU A 174 -2.80 11.90 12.34
C LEU A 174 -1.96 13.14 12.01
N LEU A 175 -2.57 14.27 11.60
CA LEU A 175 -1.84 15.48 11.18
C LEU A 175 -0.77 15.96 12.19
N PRO A 176 -0.98 15.93 13.52
CA PRO A 176 0.06 16.30 14.49
C PRO A 176 1.33 15.46 14.41
N LEU A 177 1.28 14.26 13.82
CA LEU A 177 2.43 13.37 13.60
C LEU A 177 3.15 13.60 12.27
N LYS A 178 2.72 14.60 11.49
CA LYS A 178 3.24 14.90 10.13
C LYS A 178 3.23 13.65 9.24
N PRO A 179 2.05 13.05 8.99
CA PRO A 179 1.97 11.73 8.42
C PRO A 179 2.39 11.75 6.94
N ILE A 180 2.92 10.61 6.50
CA ILE A 180 3.19 10.36 5.08
C ILE A 180 2.08 9.44 4.62
N VAL A 181 1.16 9.95 3.80
CA VAL A 181 -0.08 9.26 3.48
C VAL A 181 -0.16 8.97 2.00
N ARG A 182 -0.37 7.69 1.67
CA ARG A 182 -0.81 7.25 0.34
C ARG A 182 -2.32 7.14 0.34
N LEU A 183 -3.00 8.12 -0.25
CA LEU A 183 -4.45 8.07 -0.42
C LEU A 183 -4.80 7.20 -1.62
N VAL A 184 -5.65 6.19 -1.41
CA VAL A 184 -6.22 5.33 -2.44
C VAL A 184 -7.75 5.39 -2.38
N LYS A 185 -8.47 4.94 -3.41
CA LYS A 185 -9.93 4.87 -3.35
C LYS A 185 -10.41 3.86 -2.30
N GLY A 186 -9.80 2.67 -2.29
CA GLY A 186 -10.25 1.51 -1.51
C GLY A 186 -10.42 0.29 -2.42
N ALA A 187 -10.09 -0.89 -1.92
CA ALA A 187 -10.03 -2.12 -2.73
C ALA A 187 -10.89 -3.26 -2.21
N TYR A 188 -11.35 -3.19 -0.95
CA TYR A 188 -12.14 -4.25 -0.31
C TYR A 188 -13.64 -4.04 -0.51
N ALA A 189 -14.40 -5.13 -0.41
CA ALA A 189 -15.85 -5.07 -0.47
C ALA A 189 -16.41 -4.79 0.93
N GLU A 190 -16.75 -3.53 1.21
CA GLU A 190 -17.23 -3.07 2.52
C GLU A 190 -18.75 -2.83 2.51
N PRO A 191 -19.44 -2.98 3.65
CA PRO A 191 -20.85 -2.63 3.75
C PRO A 191 -21.06 -1.11 3.64
N ALA A 192 -22.24 -0.70 3.17
CA ALA A 192 -22.59 0.71 2.98
C ALA A 192 -22.61 1.55 4.27
N SER A 193 -22.71 0.89 5.43
CA SER A 193 -22.58 1.49 6.76
C SER A 193 -21.16 1.99 7.04
N VAL A 194 -20.15 1.40 6.40
CA VAL A 194 -18.73 1.68 6.63
C VAL A 194 -18.11 2.46 5.47
N ALA A 195 -18.48 2.10 4.23
CA ALA A 195 -17.95 2.70 3.01
C ALA A 195 -19.03 3.31 2.11
N PHE A 196 -18.62 4.23 1.23
CA PHE A 196 -19.49 4.77 0.20
C PHE A 196 -19.79 3.70 -0.88
N PRO A 197 -21.05 3.29 -1.08
CA PRO A 197 -21.38 2.28 -2.10
C PRO A 197 -21.35 2.87 -3.52
N VAL A 198 -21.50 4.18 -3.65
CA VAL A 198 -21.54 4.89 -4.93
C VAL A 198 -20.14 5.39 -5.28
N LYS A 199 -19.69 5.11 -6.50
CA LYS A 199 -18.37 5.55 -7.00
C LYS A 199 -18.19 7.07 -6.93
N ALA A 200 -19.23 7.83 -7.29
CA ALA A 200 -19.19 9.29 -7.29
C ALA A 200 -18.87 9.86 -5.90
N ASP A 201 -19.44 9.28 -4.84
CA ASP A 201 -19.17 9.67 -3.46
C ASP A 201 -17.71 9.35 -3.07
N THR A 202 -17.18 8.20 -3.50
CA THR A 202 -15.77 7.86 -3.29
C THR A 202 -14.83 8.82 -4.02
N ASP A 203 -15.16 9.22 -5.25
CA ASP A 203 -14.36 10.17 -6.02
C ASP A 203 -14.38 11.58 -5.41
N ALA A 204 -15.55 12.01 -4.90
CA ALA A 204 -15.71 13.26 -4.16
C ALA A 204 -14.89 13.24 -2.88
N ALA A 205 -15.02 12.19 -2.06
CA ALA A 205 -14.24 12.03 -0.84
C ALA A 205 -12.74 11.98 -1.11
N PHE A 206 -12.29 11.28 -2.16
CA PHE A 206 -10.87 11.25 -2.55
C PHE A 206 -10.36 12.66 -2.86
N PHE A 207 -11.12 13.44 -3.63
CA PHE A 207 -10.76 14.82 -3.95
C PHE A 207 -10.65 15.67 -2.68
N GLU A 208 -11.68 15.67 -1.83
CA GLU A 208 -11.73 16.47 -0.60
C GLU A 208 -10.60 16.14 0.37
N ILE A 209 -10.32 14.85 0.56
CA ILE A 209 -9.21 14.38 1.39
C ILE A 209 -7.88 14.79 0.76
N SER A 210 -7.73 14.70 -0.57
CA SER A 210 -6.53 15.18 -1.27
C SER A 210 -6.30 16.67 -1.04
N VAL A 211 -7.35 17.51 -1.16
CA VAL A 211 -7.25 18.96 -0.88
C VAL A 211 -6.82 19.21 0.56
N THR A 212 -7.36 18.46 1.52
CA THR A 212 -6.98 18.55 2.93
C THR A 212 -5.49 18.22 3.13
N MET A 213 -5.02 17.13 2.52
CA MET A 213 -3.62 16.73 2.58
C MET A 213 -2.69 17.75 1.90
N LEU A 214 -3.09 18.34 0.76
CA LEU A 214 -2.32 19.38 0.06
C LEU A 214 -2.20 20.67 0.89
N LYS A 215 -3.28 21.08 1.57
CA LYS A 215 -3.22 22.23 2.49
C LYS A 215 -2.27 21.98 3.67
N ALA A 216 -2.30 20.78 4.24
CA ALA A 216 -1.35 20.38 5.28
C ALA A 216 0.08 20.25 4.75
N ALA A 217 0.26 19.87 3.48
CA ALA A 217 1.58 19.83 2.85
C ALA A 217 2.21 21.22 2.73
N ALA A 218 1.41 22.26 2.49
CA ALA A 218 1.87 23.65 2.41
C ALA A 218 2.54 24.13 3.71
N THR A 219 2.16 23.55 4.85
CA THR A 219 2.74 23.84 6.18
C THR A 219 3.76 22.80 6.63
N GLY A 220 4.04 21.78 5.80
CA GLY A 220 4.93 20.66 6.15
C GLY A 220 4.32 19.68 7.15
N ASP A 221 3.00 19.68 7.33
CA ASP A 221 2.27 18.84 8.28
C ASP A 221 1.75 17.55 7.65
N CYS A 222 1.99 17.32 6.36
CA CYS A 222 1.66 16.07 5.67
C CYS A 222 2.53 15.91 4.42
N LEU A 223 2.91 14.67 4.10
CA LEU A 223 3.46 14.33 2.78
C LEU A 223 2.43 13.52 1.99
N PRO A 224 1.75 14.14 0.99
CA PRO A 224 0.70 13.49 0.22
C PRO A 224 1.24 12.65 -0.94
N ILE A 225 0.79 11.40 -1.02
CA ILE A 225 0.99 10.50 -2.17
C ILE A 225 -0.40 10.10 -2.65
N LEU A 226 -0.73 10.38 -3.91
CA LEU A 226 -2.10 10.24 -4.43
C LEU A 226 -2.18 9.06 -5.41
N GLY A 227 -2.62 7.90 -4.91
CA GLY A 227 -2.68 6.65 -5.65
C GLY A 227 -3.99 6.49 -6.42
N THR A 228 -4.05 7.02 -7.65
CA THR A 228 -5.20 6.87 -8.55
C THR A 228 -4.76 6.83 -10.01
N HIS A 229 -5.56 6.15 -10.85
CA HIS A 229 -5.42 6.15 -12.31
C HIS A 229 -6.51 6.98 -13.00
N ASP A 230 -7.37 7.65 -12.20
CA ASP A 230 -8.48 8.46 -12.69
C ASP A 230 -7.97 9.82 -13.19
N THR A 231 -7.84 9.96 -14.51
CA THR A 231 -7.23 11.13 -15.15
C THR A 231 -7.99 12.43 -14.90
N GLY A 232 -9.32 12.37 -14.80
CA GLY A 232 -10.15 13.53 -14.46
C GLY A 232 -9.90 14.00 -13.03
N LEU A 233 -9.81 13.07 -12.09
CA LEU A 233 -9.48 13.36 -10.70
C LEU A 233 -8.05 13.90 -10.56
N ILE A 234 -7.08 13.30 -11.26
CA ILE A 234 -5.69 13.77 -11.30
C ILE A 234 -5.62 15.23 -11.77
N ALA A 235 -6.28 15.56 -12.88
CA ALA A 235 -6.26 16.92 -13.43
C ALA A 235 -6.82 17.95 -12.42
N ARG A 236 -7.92 17.61 -11.74
CA ARG A 236 -8.51 18.46 -10.70
C ARG A 236 -7.59 18.67 -9.52
N ILE A 237 -6.94 17.61 -9.05
CA ILE A 237 -5.99 17.67 -7.92
C ILE A 237 -4.77 18.51 -8.29
N VAL A 238 -4.21 18.35 -9.49
CA VAL A 238 -3.07 19.14 -9.98
C VAL A 238 -3.43 20.63 -10.06
N ALA A 239 -4.64 20.96 -10.52
CA ALA A 239 -5.10 22.35 -10.54
C ALA A 239 -5.18 22.95 -9.12
N GLU A 240 -5.66 22.18 -8.15
CA GLU A 240 -5.72 22.63 -6.75
C GLU A 240 -4.33 22.75 -6.11
N ALA A 241 -3.41 21.81 -6.37
CA ALA A 241 -2.03 21.88 -5.91
C ALA A 241 -1.33 23.17 -6.39
N ARG A 242 -1.48 23.49 -7.69
CA ARG A 242 -0.99 24.76 -8.26
C ARG A 242 -1.59 25.98 -7.59
N ARG A 243 -2.89 25.97 -7.28
CA ARG A 243 -3.57 27.08 -6.57
C ARG A 243 -3.02 27.28 -5.15
N LEU A 244 -2.61 26.20 -4.51
CA LEU A 244 -2.05 26.18 -3.16
C LEU A 244 -0.51 26.38 -3.12
N ASN A 245 0.15 26.42 -4.29
CA ASN A 245 1.61 26.48 -4.43
C ASN A 245 2.33 25.32 -3.73
N VAL A 246 1.81 24.09 -3.87
CA VAL A 246 2.42 22.84 -3.36
C VAL A 246 2.67 21.82 -4.45
#